data_AF-A0A9P9FB57-F1
#
_entry.id   AF-A0A9P9FB57-F1
#
_cell.length_a   1.000
_cell.length_b   1.000
_cell.length_c   1.000
_cell.angle_alpha   90.00
_cell.angle_beta   90.00
_cell.angle_gamma   90.00
#
_symmetry.space_group_name_H-M   'P 1'
#
loop_
_entity.id
_entity.type
_entity.pdbx_description
1 polymer ?
#
loop_
_entity_poly.entity_id
_entity_poly.type
_entity_poly.pdbx_seq_one_letter_code
_entity_poly.pdbx_strand_id
1 'polypeptide(L)' 'ICLEVFGDLDRVRRLKCQHVFHRECIDPWFQGRHFNCPLCKSVYVTRSERSPGV' A
#
# COMPACT_ATOMS: atom_id res chain seq x y z
N ILE A 1 -10.88 0.37 -1.80
CA ILE A 1 -11.17 -0.59 -0.72
C ILE A 1 -12.31 -0.01 0.10
N CYS A 2 -12.07 1.02 0.88
CA CYS A 2 -13.12 1.93 1.35
C CYS A 2 -13.47 2.95 0.24
N LEU A 3 -14.73 3.40 0.18
CA LEU A 3 -15.23 4.46 -0.73
C LEU A 3 -15.43 5.80 0.00
N GLU A 4 -14.90 5.91 1.21
CA GLU A 4 -15.00 7.08 2.06
C GLU A 4 -14.08 8.22 1.56
N VAL A 5 -14.51 9.45 1.82
CA VAL A 5 -13.72 10.66 1.54
C VAL A 5 -12.59 10.77 2.57
N PHE A 6 -11.40 11.16 2.12
CA PHE A 6 -10.27 11.43 3.01
C PHE A 6 -10.59 12.61 3.95
N GLY A 7 -10.55 12.39 5.27
CA GLY A 7 -10.59 13.46 6.26
C GLY A 7 -9.20 14.02 6.59
N ASP A 8 -9.15 15.19 7.23
CA ASP A 8 -7.88 15.83 7.64
C ASP A 8 -7.07 15.01 8.65
N LEU A 9 -7.73 14.11 9.38
CA LEU A 9 -7.12 13.23 10.39
C LEU A 9 -6.85 11.82 9.84
N ASP A 10 -7.24 11.54 8.60
CA ASP A 10 -7.08 10.22 8.03
C ASP A 10 -5.62 9.88 7.80
N ARG A 11 -5.22 8.73 8.33
CA ARG A 11 -3.88 8.21 8.12
C ARG A 11 -3.82 7.58 6.75
N VAL A 12 -3.13 8.21 5.80
CA VAL A 12 -2.97 7.69 4.44
C VAL A 12 -1.59 7.08 4.18
N ARG A 13 -1.53 6.19 3.21
CA ARG A 13 -0.31 5.56 2.68
C ARG A 13 -0.28 5.73 1.17
N ARG A 14 0.83 6.29 0.68
CA ARG A 14 1.13 6.36 -0.75
C ARG A 14 1.96 5.15 -1.17
N LEU A 15 1.53 4.44 -2.21
CA LEU A 15 2.25 3.33 -2.83
C LEU A 15 3.26 3.82 -3.87
N LYS A 16 4.16 2.93 -4.32
CA LYS A 16 5.15 3.24 -5.39
C LYS A 16 4.50 3.61 -6.72
N CYS A 17 3.33 3.05 -7.02
CA CYS A 17 2.51 3.42 -8.16
C CYS A 17 1.76 4.76 -7.97
N GLN A 18 2.14 5.56 -6.97
CA GLN A 18 1.59 6.89 -6.62
C GLN A 18 0.14 6.91 -6.11
N HIS A 19 -0.55 5.77 -6.08
CA HIS A 19 -1.89 5.67 -5.51
C HIS A 19 -1.87 5.80 -3.99
N VAL A 20 -2.86 6.49 -3.44
CA VAL A 20 -3.00 6.78 -2.01
C VAL A 20 -4.22 6.05 -1.46
N PHE A 21 -4.06 5.40 -0.30
CA PHE A 21 -5.11 4.68 0.39
C PHE A 21 -5.06 4.97 1.89
N HIS A 22 -6.17 4.86 2.61
CA HIS A 22 -6.13 4.85 4.08
C HIS A 22 -5.25 3.71 4.57
N ARG A 23 -4.39 3.98 5.55
CA ARG A 23 -3.56 2.98 6.26
C ARG A 23 -4.46 1.87 6.81
N GLU A 24 -5.59 2.24 7.40
CA GLU A 24 -6.55 1.29 7.96
C GLU A 24 -7.20 0.39 6.89
N CYS A 25 -7.32 0.87 5.64
CA CYS A 25 -7.84 0.06 4.54
C CYS A 25 -6.75 -0.77 3.84
N ILE A 26 -5.50 -0.28 3.75
CA ILE A 26 -4.42 -0.92 2.98
C ILE A 26 -3.52 -1.83 3.82
N ASP A 27 -3.36 -1.57 5.12
CA ASP A 27 -2.58 -2.44 6.01
C ASP A 27 -3.21 -3.86 6.13
N PRO A 28 -4.54 -4.03 6.37
CA PRO A 28 -5.15 -5.37 6.36
C PRO A 28 -5.12 -6.02 4.97
N TRP A 29 -5.13 -5.23 3.89
CA TRP A 29 -4.95 -5.75 2.53
C TRP A 29 -3.60 -6.46 2.36
N PHE A 30 -2.51 -5.85 2.86
CA PHE A 30 -1.19 -6.48 2.85
C PHE A 30 -1.11 -7.70 3.78
N GLN A 31 -1.77 -7.67 4.94
CA GLN A 31 -1.84 -8.81 5.85
C GLN A 31 -2.51 -10.03 5.22
N GLY A 32 -3.49 -9.82 4.33
CA GLY A 32 -4.15 -10.85 3.54
C GLY A 32 -3.31 -11.48 2.42
N ARG A 33 -1.98 -11.29 2.41
CA ARG A 33 -1.04 -11.73 1.33
C ARG A 33 -1.26 -11.04 -0.03
N HIS A 34 -1.97 -9.92 -0.08
CA HIS A 34 -2.12 -9.13 -1.29
C HIS A 34 -1.08 -8.01 -1.33
N PHE A 35 0.05 -8.24 -2.02
CA PHE A 35 1.13 -7.26 -2.15
C PHE A 35 1.00 -6.39 -3.40
N ASN A 36 -0.21 -6.10 -3.84
CA ASN A 36 -0.48 -5.33 -5.05
C ASN A 36 -1.38 -4.13 -4.79
N CYS A 37 -1.30 -3.14 -5.65
CA CYS A 37 -2.14 -1.96 -5.62
C CYS A 37 -3.59 -2.35 -6.00
N PRO A 38 -4.60 -2.00 -5.19
CA PRO A 38 -5.99 -2.29 -5.49
C PRO A 38 -6.50 -1.68 -6.80
N LEU A 39 -5.96 -0.50 -7.19
CA LEU A 39 -6.37 0.22 -8.40
C LEU A 39 -5.67 -0.25 -9.67
N CYS A 40 -4.34 -0.31 -9.68
CA CYS A 40 -3.55 -0.61 -10.88
C CYS A 40 -2.86 -1.98 -10.86
N LYS A 41 -3.04 -2.79 -9.80
CA LYS A 41 -2.41 -4.10 -9.59
C LYS A 41 -0.88 -4.10 -9.58
N SER A 42 -0.23 -2.92 -9.57
CA SER A 42 1.22 -2.79 -9.44
C SER A 42 1.70 -3.32 -8.08
N VAL A 43 2.75 -4.13 -8.07
CA VAL A 43 3.27 -4.78 -6.86
C VAL A 43 3.97 -3.79 -5.93
N TYR A 44 3.62 -3.86 -4.65
CA TYR A 44 4.22 -3.09 -3.56
C TYR A 44 5.66 -3.57 -3.24
N VAL A 45 5.96 -4.84 -3.53
CA VAL A 45 7.29 -5.43 -3.30
C VAL A 45 8.25 -5.08 -4.43
N THR A 46 9.07 -4.04 -4.23
CA THR A 46 10.41 -4.08 -4.82
C THR A 46 11.26 -4.93 -3.89
N ARG A 47 11.78 -6.05 -4.41
CA ARG A 47 12.84 -6.85 -3.78
C ARG A 47 14.12 -6.02 -3.69
N SER A 48 14.16 -5.03 -2.80
CA SER A 48 15.33 -4.17 -2.57
C SER A 48 15.68 -4.01 -1.09
N GLU A 49 15.26 -4.98 -0.26
CA GLU A 49 15.96 -5.34 0.98
C GLU A 49 16.33 -6.83 0.97
N ARG A 50 16.72 -7.35 -0.20
CA ARG A 50 17.82 -8.31 -0.24
C ARG A 50 19.01 -7.54 -0.77
N SER A 51 19.70 -6.84 0.11
CA SER A 51 21.12 -6.63 -0.07
C SER A 51 21.80 -7.93 0.34
N PRO A 52 22.28 -8.82 -0.56
CA PRO A 52 23.44 -9.61 -0.23
C PRO A 52 24.62 -8.63 -0.23
N GLY A 53 24.98 -8.10 0.93
CA GLY A 53 26.01 -7.05 0.99
C GLY A 53 26.46 -6.66 2.39
N VAL A 54 26.85 -7.63 3.20
CA VAL A 54 28.16 -7.73 3.89
C VAL A 54 28.29 -9.11 4.52
#